data_AF-A0A845ZMP8-F1
#
_entry.id   AF-A0A845ZMP8-F1
#
_cell.length_a   1.000
_cell.length_b   1.000
_cell.length_c   1.000
_cell.angle_alpha   90.00
_cell.angle_beta   90.00
_cell.angle_gamma   90.00
#
_symmetry.space_group_name_H-M   'P 1'
#
loop_
_entity.id
_entity.type
_entity.pdbx_description
1 polymer ?
#
loop_
_entity_poly.entity_id
_entity_poly.type
_entity_poly.pdbx_seq_one_letter_code
_entity_poly.pdbx_strand_id
1 'polypeptide(L)'
;MDVCYRKLLHKDEQNQNNYQGNKEYEELFSEITRRYAQDVLALSGEPGVRKGIEKLEEIQQRLENNFDIENLPEDDIIAQEYKDVSALLEQMINSRNGNN
;
A
#
# COMPACT_ATOMS: atom_id res chain seq x y z
N MET A 1 -3.01 -1.39 -14.98
CA MET A 1 -2.56 -2.60 -14.25
C MET A 1 -2.18 -3.70 -15.24
N ASP A 2 -0.89 -4.00 -15.32
CA ASP A 2 -0.32 -5.05 -16.18
C ASP A 2 -0.83 -6.46 -15.76
N VAL A 3 -0.85 -7.41 -16.69
CA VAL A 3 -1.40 -8.77 -16.46
C VAL A 3 -0.50 -9.58 -15.53
N CYS A 4 0.81 -9.37 -15.61
CA CYS A 4 1.80 -9.99 -14.72
C CYS A 4 1.62 -9.52 -13.28
N TYR A 5 1.26 -8.26 -13.10
CA TYR A 5 1.03 -7.61 -11.82
C TYR A 5 -0.18 -8.19 -11.09
N ARG A 6 -1.32 -8.36 -11.78
CA ARG A 6 -2.51 -8.97 -11.17
C ARG A 6 -2.27 -10.42 -10.74
N LYS A 7 -1.44 -11.17 -11.49
CA LYS A 7 -1.06 -12.53 -11.12
C LYS A 7 -0.18 -12.60 -9.87
N LEU A 8 0.73 -11.63 -9.69
CA LEU A 8 1.58 -11.56 -8.50
C LEU A 8 0.75 -11.26 -7.26
N LEU A 9 -0.12 -10.25 -7.32
CA LEU A 9 -1.06 -9.95 -6.23
C LEU A 9 -1.96 -11.14 -5.89
N HIS A 10 -2.50 -11.80 -6.91
CA HIS A 10 -3.41 -12.92 -6.70
C HIS A 10 -2.68 -14.15 -6.14
N LYS A 11 -1.37 -14.26 -6.37
CA LYS A 11 -0.53 -15.28 -5.74
C LYS A 11 -0.19 -14.92 -4.30
N ASP A 12 -0.04 -13.63 -4.00
CA ASP A 12 0.16 -13.11 -2.66
C ASP A 12 -1.05 -13.35 -1.76
N GLU A 13 -2.24 -12.95 -2.23
CA GLU A 13 -3.52 -13.16 -1.55
C GLU A 13 -3.78 -14.65 -1.27
N GLN A 14 -3.25 -15.56 -2.09
CA GLN A 14 -3.38 -17.01 -1.89
C GLN A 14 -2.33 -17.62 -0.96
N ASN A 15 -1.23 -16.94 -0.71
CA ASN A 15 -0.07 -17.45 0.02
C ASN A 15 0.37 -16.46 1.10
N GLN A 16 -0.60 -15.85 1.78
CA GLN A 16 -0.39 -14.84 2.82
C GLN A 16 0.71 -15.30 3.80
N ASN A 17 1.70 -14.46 4.05
CA ASN A 17 2.87 -14.71 4.90
C ASN A 17 3.86 -15.80 4.44
N ASN A 18 3.55 -16.64 3.44
CA ASN A 18 4.49 -17.69 2.97
C ASN A 18 5.76 -17.11 2.33
N TYR A 19 5.73 -15.84 1.96
CA TYR A 19 6.85 -15.12 1.36
C TYR A 19 7.47 -14.06 2.28
N GLN A 20 7.01 -13.96 3.54
CA GLN A 20 7.62 -13.07 4.54
C GLN A 20 9.06 -13.52 4.82
N GLY A 21 10.00 -12.58 4.79
CA GLY A 21 11.44 -12.82 4.85
C GLY A 21 12.08 -13.16 3.50
N ASN A 22 11.31 -13.22 2.40
CA ASN A 22 11.87 -13.34 1.05
C ASN A 22 12.07 -11.95 0.45
N LYS A 23 13.33 -11.51 0.44
CA LYS A 23 13.72 -10.19 -0.03
C LYS A 23 13.29 -9.85 -1.46
N GLU A 24 13.42 -10.78 -2.42
CA GLU A 24 13.01 -10.51 -3.81
C GLU A 24 11.49 -10.29 -3.92
N TYR A 25 10.74 -10.99 -3.07
CA TYR A 25 9.31 -10.86 -3.00
C TYR A 25 8.89 -9.54 -2.35
N GLU A 26 9.49 -9.20 -1.21
CA GLU A 26 9.23 -7.95 -0.48
C GLU A 26 9.56 -6.72 -1.32
N GLU A 27 10.71 -6.72 -2.01
CA GLU A 27 11.09 -5.63 -2.92
C GLU A 27 10.09 -5.45 -4.06
N LEU A 28 9.65 -6.57 -4.67
CA LEU A 28 8.67 -6.54 -5.75
C LEU A 28 7.30 -6.09 -5.27
N PHE A 29 6.84 -6.60 -4.12
CA PHE A 29 5.58 -6.18 -3.49
C PHE A 29 5.63 -4.69 -3.14
N SER A 30 6.77 -4.20 -2.66
CA SER A 30 6.93 -2.80 -2.29
C SER A 30 6.96 -1.86 -3.50
N GLU A 31 7.68 -2.23 -4.56
CA GLU A 31 7.66 -1.47 -5.80
C GLU A 31 6.24 -1.34 -6.36
N ILE A 32 5.49 -2.43 -6.27
CA ILE A 32 4.08 -2.52 -6.66
C ILE A 32 3.23 -1.53 -5.87
N THR A 33 3.33 -1.58 -4.55
CA THR A 33 2.48 -0.80 -3.65
C THR A 33 2.80 0.70 -3.76
N ARG A 34 4.08 1.06 -3.83
CA ARG A 34 4.54 2.43 -4.14
C ARG A 34 3.97 2.97 -5.45
N ARG A 35 3.92 2.18 -6.52
CA ARG A 35 3.34 2.62 -7.79
C ARG A 35 1.85 2.97 -7.64
N TYR A 36 1.07 2.23 -6.84
CA TYR A 36 -0.32 2.63 -6.56
C TYR A 36 -0.42 3.89 -5.73
N ALA A 37 0.42 4.03 -4.70
CA ALA A 37 0.43 5.25 -3.89
C ALA A 37 0.77 6.47 -4.76
N GLN A 38 1.66 6.34 -5.74
CA GLN A 38 1.96 7.38 -6.72
C GLN A 38 0.78 7.66 -7.68
N ASP A 39 0.11 6.61 -8.17
CA ASP A 39 -1.10 6.77 -8.98
C ASP A 39 -2.21 7.50 -8.20
N VAL A 40 -2.31 7.25 -6.88
CA VAL A 40 -3.22 7.95 -5.97
C VAL A 40 -2.87 9.44 -5.88
N LEU A 41 -1.59 9.76 -5.66
CA LEU A 41 -1.11 11.14 -5.59
C LEU A 41 -1.38 11.93 -6.88
N ALA A 42 -1.43 11.25 -8.03
CA ALA A 42 -1.70 11.87 -9.32
C ALA A 42 -3.20 12.24 -9.53
N LEU A 43 -4.12 11.78 -8.67
CA LEU A 43 -5.54 12.06 -8.79
C LEU A 43 -5.89 13.46 -8.25
N SER A 44 -6.26 14.41 -9.13
CA SER A 44 -6.66 15.78 -8.75
C SER A 44 -8.16 15.94 -8.52
N GLY A 45 -8.56 16.76 -7.53
CA GLY A 45 -9.95 17.18 -7.25
C GLY A 45 -10.70 16.29 -6.24
N GLU A 46 -11.88 16.71 -5.76
CA GLU A 46 -12.63 15.98 -4.71
C GLU A 46 -12.91 14.49 -5.02
N PRO A 47 -13.36 14.11 -6.24
CA PRO A 47 -13.53 12.70 -6.58
C PRO A 47 -12.20 11.94 -6.64
N GLY A 48 -11.11 12.64 -6.96
CA GLY A 48 -9.75 12.11 -6.98
C GLY A 48 -9.25 11.81 -5.56
N VAL A 49 -9.46 12.75 -4.62
CA VAL A 49 -9.12 12.58 -3.21
C VAL A 49 -9.87 11.39 -2.59
N ARG A 50 -11.18 11.26 -2.85
CA ARG A 50 -11.96 10.12 -2.34
C ARG A 50 -11.43 8.77 -2.86
N LYS A 51 -11.24 8.65 -4.17
CA LYS A 51 -10.68 7.44 -4.78
C LYS A 51 -9.25 7.15 -4.29
N GLY A 52 -8.49 8.21 -4.02
CA GLY A 52 -7.15 8.10 -3.46
C GLY A 52 -7.17 7.50 -2.06
N ILE A 53 -8.04 7.99 -1.19
CA ILE A 53 -8.27 7.43 0.16
C ILE A 53 -8.66 5.95 0.06
N GLU A 54 -9.68 5.61 -0.74
CA GLU A 54 -10.13 4.22 -0.92
C GLU A 54 -9.00 3.29 -1.36
N LYS A 55 -8.11 3.78 -2.24
CA LYS A 55 -6.98 3.01 -2.75
C LYS A 55 -5.85 2.86 -1.73
N LEU A 56 -5.59 3.88 -0.92
CA LEU A 56 -4.62 3.81 0.17
C LEU A 56 -5.09 2.88 1.30
N GLU A 57 -6.38 2.89 1.62
CA GLU A 57 -6.99 1.92 2.55
C GLU A 57 -6.84 0.48 2.03
N GLU A 58 -7.08 0.27 0.74
CA GLU A 58 -6.89 -1.04 0.10
C GLU A 58 -5.42 -1.51 0.21
N ILE A 59 -4.47 -0.60 0.01
CA ILE A 59 -3.04 -0.88 0.16
C ILE A 59 -2.69 -1.22 1.60
N GLN A 60 -3.14 -0.41 2.56
CA GLN A 60 -2.87 -0.60 3.98
C GLN A 60 -3.37 -1.97 4.46
N GLN A 61 -4.60 -2.33 4.07
CA GLN A 61 -5.16 -3.65 4.38
C GLN A 61 -4.37 -4.80 3.75
N ARG A 62 -3.84 -4.64 2.53
CA ARG A 62 -3.00 -5.67 1.91
C ARG A 62 -1.71 -5.89 2.68
N LEU A 63 -1.06 -4.80 3.10
CA LEU A 63 0.14 -4.87 3.94
C LEU A 63 -0.15 -5.61 5.25
N GLU A 64 -1.24 -5.27 5.95
CA GLU A 64 -1.65 -5.93 7.21
C GLU A 64 -2.02 -7.41 7.03
N ASN A 65 -2.65 -7.76 5.92
CA ASN A 65 -3.10 -9.13 5.68
C ASN A 65 -1.98 -10.08 5.26
N ASN A 66 -0.93 -9.55 4.62
CA ASN A 66 0.11 -10.36 3.99
C ASN A 66 1.44 -10.35 4.76
N PHE A 67 1.60 -9.43 5.70
CA PHE A 67 2.80 -9.28 6.50
C PHE A 67 2.46 -9.02 7.97
N ASP A 68 3.25 -9.62 8.86
CA ASP A 68 3.17 -9.36 10.30
C ASP A 68 3.86 -8.03 10.67
N ILE A 69 3.24 -6.92 10.27
CA ILE A 69 3.79 -5.56 10.37
C ILE A 69 4.27 -5.22 11.80
N GLU A 70 3.57 -5.69 12.83
CA GLU A 70 3.91 -5.42 14.23
C GLU A 70 5.24 -6.06 14.67
N ASN A 71 5.65 -7.15 14.02
CA ASN A 71 6.87 -7.89 14.35
C ASN A 71 8.00 -7.67 13.33
N LEU A 72 7.78 -6.87 12.29
CA LEU A 72 8.84 -6.50 11.34
C LEU A 72 9.86 -5.54 11.98
N PRO A 73 11.15 -5.63 11.63
CA PRO A 73 12.14 -4.63 11.98
C PRO A 73 11.74 -3.23 11.49
N GLU A 74 12.10 -2.18 12.23
CA GLU A 74 11.77 -0.81 11.84
C GLU A 74 12.41 -0.36 10.51
N ASP A 75 13.53 -0.96 10.14
CA ASP A 75 14.28 -0.73 8.90
C ASP A 75 13.84 -1.64 7.75
N ASP A 76 12.85 -2.50 7.96
CA ASP A 76 12.26 -3.34 6.93
C ASP A 76 11.53 -2.49 5.88
N ILE A 77 11.66 -2.88 4.61
CA ILE A 77 11.09 -2.15 3.48
C ILE A 77 9.56 -2.11 3.58
N ILE A 78 8.93 -3.21 4.00
CA ILE A 78 7.48 -3.34 4.16
C ILE A 78 7.00 -2.51 5.35
N ALA A 79 7.74 -2.51 6.47
CA ALA A 79 7.42 -1.69 7.62
C ALA A 79 7.49 -0.18 7.29
N GLN A 80 8.50 0.24 6.54
CA GLN A 80 8.62 1.62 6.07
C GLN A 80 7.49 1.99 5.11
N GLU A 81 7.13 1.11 4.20
CA GLU A 81 6.03 1.36 3.26
C GLU A 81 4.67 1.48 3.95
N TYR A 82 4.40 0.62 4.94
CA TYR A 82 3.20 0.74 5.76
C TYR A 82 3.12 2.10 6.46
N LYS A 83 4.25 2.60 7.01
CA LYS A 83 4.33 3.95 7.59
C LYS A 83 4.04 5.03 6.56
N ASP A 84 4.64 4.95 5.37
CA ASP A 84 4.45 5.93 4.30
C ASP A 84 3.00 5.99 3.81
N VAL A 85 2.37 4.83 3.60
CA VAL A 85 0.96 4.72 3.20
C VAL A 85 0.04 5.28 4.28
N SER A 86 0.28 4.92 5.54
CA SER A 86 -0.53 5.40 6.67
C SER A 86 -0.45 6.93 6.82
N ALA A 87 0.75 7.49 6.70
CA ALA A 87 0.96 8.94 6.75
C ALA A 87 0.24 9.65 5.58
N LEU A 88 0.31 9.09 4.37
CA LEU A 88 -0.35 9.67 3.22
C LEU A 88 -1.88 9.60 3.34
N LEU A 89 -2.41 8.48 3.83
CA LEU A 89 -3.84 8.30 4.09
C LEU A 89 -4.35 9.35 5.09
N GLU A 90 -3.63 9.54 6.20
CA GLU A 90 -3.94 10.55 7.21
C GLU A 90 -3.93 11.96 6.61
N GLN A 91 -2.92 12.31 5.81
CA GLN A 91 -2.84 13.61 5.14
C GLN A 91 -4.03 13.84 4.21
N MET A 92 -4.44 12.85 3.42
CA MET A 92 -5.56 12.96 2.49
C MET A 92 -6.90 13.07 3.22
N ILE A 93 -7.10 12.31 4.30
CA ILE A 93 -8.29 12.41 5.16
C ILE A 93 -8.36 13.79 5.81
N ASN A 94 -7.26 14.29 6.34
CA ASN A 94 -7.19 15.62 6.94
C ASN A 94 -7.43 16.73 5.90
N SER A 95 -6.88 16.60 4.68
CA SER A 95 -7.15 17.54 3.58
C SER A 95 -8.62 17.54 3.16
N ARG A 96 -9.30 16.40 3.26
CA ARG A 96 -10.74 16.29 2.99
C ARG A 96 -11.58 16.96 4.10
N ASN A 97 -11.18 16.80 5.37
CA ASN A 97 -11.92 17.30 6.53
C ASN A 97 -11.62 18.78 6.86
N GLY A 98 -10.46 19.30 6.44
CA GLY A 98 -10.00 20.66 6.68
C GLY A 98 -10.54 21.72 5.72
N ASN A 99 -11.26 21.31 4.66
CA ASN A 99 -11.98 22.22 3.75
C ASN A 99 -13.39 22.58 4.30
N ASN A 100 -13.47 22.95 5.59
CA ASN A 100 -14.67 23.55 6.20
C ASN A 100 -14.48 25.05 6.40
#